data_AF-A0A8S3RAB4-F1
#
_entry.id   AF-A0A8S3RAB4-F1
#
_cell.length_a   1.000
_cell.length_b   1.000
_cell.length_c   1.000
_cell.angle_alpha   90.00
_cell.angle_beta   90.00
_cell.angle_gamma   90.00
#
_symmetry.space_group_name_H-M   'P 1'
#
loop_
_entity.id
_entity.type
_entity.pdbx_description
1 polymer ?
#
loop_
_entity_poly.entity_id
_entity_poly.type
_entity_poly.pdbx_seq_one_letter_code
_entity_poly.pdbx_strand_id
1 'polypeptide(L)'
;MNIDNTVYPPQIPQQIIISGSESKVFFDLETTGLGRNSDITQIAAKNGDNVFQRYVIPMVDIQIEASRVTGITYSQSTNIMYVHGEKVEPVSLHKAMLDFLEFLSILEKPILIGHNICNFDIPILVRKLKELNLYITYCKLVKGFVDTLKLARRVINKDEVVNFKQQTLVEKFLNISYSAHNAIEDVKSLQSLLM
;
A
#
# COMPACT_ATOMS: atom_id res chain seq x y z
N MET A 1 -10.38 30.68 30.63
CA MET A 1 -9.72 30.27 29.38
C MET A 1 -10.66 29.33 28.67
N ASN A 2 -11.29 29.77 27.58
CA ASN A 2 -12.15 28.93 26.75
C ASN A 2 -11.26 27.97 25.97
N ILE A 3 -11.42 26.68 26.21
CA ILE A 3 -10.80 25.62 25.41
C ILE A 3 -11.76 25.37 24.26
N ASP A 4 -11.40 25.89 23.09
CA ASP A 4 -12.14 25.66 21.85
C ASP A 4 -11.98 24.19 21.44
N ASN A 5 -12.94 23.36 21.82
CA ASN A 5 -13.05 21.95 21.44
C ASN A 5 -13.80 21.80 20.10
N THR A 6 -13.34 22.49 19.07
CA THR A 6 -13.81 22.26 17.70
C THR A 6 -13.23 20.94 17.18
N VAL A 7 -13.90 19.85 17.53
CA VAL A 7 -13.76 18.57 16.83
C VAL A 7 -14.36 18.75 15.44
N TYR A 8 -13.50 19.00 14.45
CA TYR A 8 -13.93 18.97 13.05
C TYR A 8 -14.52 17.58 12.77
N PRO A 9 -15.76 17.50 12.24
CA PRO A 9 -16.31 16.21 11.83
C PRO A 9 -15.38 15.58 10.80
N PRO A 10 -15.27 14.25 10.72
CA PRO A 10 -14.51 13.59 9.67
C PRO A 10 -15.06 14.08 8.33
N GLN A 11 -14.29 14.91 7.63
CA GLN A 11 -14.67 15.39 6.31
C GLN A 11 -14.85 14.16 5.41
N ILE A 12 -16.01 14.05 4.80
CA ILE A 12 -16.24 13.12 3.68
C ILE A 12 -15.09 13.34 2.71
N PRO A 13 -14.35 12.30 2.27
CA PRO A 13 -13.30 12.47 1.29
C PRO A 13 -13.87 13.19 0.07
N GLN A 14 -13.49 14.45 -0.12
CA GLN A 14 -13.93 15.22 -1.27
C GLN A 14 -13.27 14.62 -2.51
N GLN A 15 -13.99 14.60 -3.63
CA GLN A 15 -13.34 14.36 -4.91
C GLN A 15 -12.32 15.48 -5.12
N ILE A 16 -11.06 15.10 -5.28
CA ILE A 16 -9.95 16.05 -5.44
C ILE A 16 -9.71 16.22 -6.94
N ILE A 17 -9.63 17.47 -7.39
CA ILE A 17 -9.21 17.79 -8.76
C ILE A 17 -7.69 17.60 -8.85
N ILE A 18 -7.29 16.69 -9.75
CA ILE A 18 -5.89 16.43 -10.10
C ILE A 18 -5.52 17.43 -11.20
N SER A 19 -4.49 18.26 -10.97
CA SER A 19 -4.06 19.29 -11.92
C SER A 19 -3.17 18.76 -13.05
N GLY A 20 -2.68 17.52 -12.92
CA GLY A 20 -1.84 16.84 -13.90
C GLY A 20 -0.34 16.86 -13.55
N SER A 21 0.10 17.70 -12.60
CA SER A 21 1.49 17.75 -12.12
C SER A 21 1.77 16.77 -10.96
N GLU A 22 0.75 16.06 -10.48
CA GLU A 22 0.88 15.13 -9.37
C GLU A 22 1.65 13.87 -9.74
N SER A 23 2.56 13.48 -8.85
CA SER A 23 3.30 12.23 -8.96
C SER A 23 2.38 11.04 -8.65
N LYS A 24 2.23 10.14 -9.61
CA LYS A 24 1.51 8.87 -9.44
C LYS A 24 2.40 7.88 -8.69
N VAL A 25 2.00 7.46 -7.50
CA VAL A 25 2.76 6.53 -6.66
C VAL A 25 1.98 5.25 -6.52
N PHE A 26 2.39 4.21 -7.22
CA PHE A 26 1.81 2.87 -7.08
C PHE A 26 2.22 2.30 -5.73
N PHE A 27 1.28 1.79 -4.96
CA PHE A 27 1.46 1.46 -3.54
C PHE A 27 0.69 0.19 -3.17
N ASP A 28 1.33 -0.64 -2.35
CA ASP A 28 0.77 -1.89 -1.84
C ASP A 28 1.39 -2.26 -0.48
N LEU A 29 0.62 -2.96 0.36
CA LEU A 29 1.05 -3.50 1.64
C LEU A 29 0.87 -5.02 1.72
N GLU A 30 1.92 -5.71 2.14
CA GLU A 30 1.75 -7.04 2.73
C GLU A 30 1.53 -6.92 4.24
N THR A 31 0.72 -7.81 4.78
CA THR A 31 0.31 -7.77 6.19
C THR A 31 0.27 -9.14 6.83
N THR A 32 0.22 -9.18 8.17
CA THR A 32 0.15 -10.43 8.93
C THR A 32 -1.14 -11.23 8.73
N GLY A 33 -2.16 -10.67 8.08
CA GLY A 33 -3.46 -11.32 7.86
C GLY A 33 -4.47 -10.39 7.20
N LEU A 34 -5.67 -10.90 6.92
CA LEU A 34 -6.70 -10.15 6.15
C LEU A 34 -7.53 -9.14 6.97
N GLY A 35 -7.20 -8.94 8.24
CA GLY A 35 -7.88 -7.99 9.11
C GLY A 35 -7.30 -6.57 9.03
N ARG A 36 -8.12 -5.53 9.23
CA ARG A 36 -7.60 -4.14 9.31
C ARG A 36 -6.78 -3.84 10.56
N ASN A 37 -6.75 -4.78 11.51
CA ASN A 37 -5.92 -4.74 12.71
C ASN A 37 -4.56 -5.45 12.51
N SER A 38 -4.32 -6.06 11.36
CA SER A 38 -3.05 -6.70 11.04
C SER A 38 -1.89 -5.72 11.12
N ASP A 39 -0.70 -6.27 11.36
CA ASP A 39 0.54 -5.53 11.22
C ASP A 39 1.01 -5.56 9.78
N ILE A 40 1.78 -4.55 9.40
CA ILE A 40 2.42 -4.45 8.09
C ILE A 40 3.68 -5.30 8.12
N THR A 41 3.89 -6.14 7.11
CA THR A 41 5.09 -6.96 6.93
C THR A 41 5.94 -6.49 5.75
N GLN A 42 5.33 -5.81 4.78
CA GLN A 42 6.04 -5.14 3.68
C GLN A 42 5.31 -3.87 3.27
N ILE A 43 6.06 -2.83 2.94
CA ILE A 43 5.57 -1.64 2.24
C ILE A 43 6.30 -1.59 0.91
N ALA A 44 5.57 -1.47 -0.20
CA ALA A 44 6.16 -1.20 -1.50
C ALA A 44 5.53 0.03 -2.14
N ALA A 45 6.35 0.80 -2.85
CA ALA A 45 5.88 1.88 -3.68
C ALA A 45 6.72 2.09 -4.94
N LYS A 46 6.12 2.62 -6.00
CA LYS A 46 6.80 2.91 -7.27
C LYS A 46 6.29 4.18 -7.92
N ASN A 47 7.20 4.99 -8.46
CA ASN A 47 6.91 6.15 -9.29
C ASN A 47 7.91 6.22 -10.45
N GLY A 48 7.46 5.90 -11.66
CA GLY A 48 8.38 5.79 -12.81
C GLY A 48 9.41 4.70 -12.54
N ASP A 49 10.70 5.03 -12.62
CA ASP A 49 11.80 4.10 -12.31
C ASP A 49 12.14 4.03 -10.82
N ASN A 50 11.68 5.00 -10.02
CA ASN A 50 11.94 5.01 -8.59
C ASN A 50 11.11 3.93 -7.89
N VAL A 51 11.79 3.06 -7.13
CA VAL A 51 11.18 1.96 -6.38
C VAL A 51 11.56 2.09 -4.91
N PHE A 52 10.56 1.99 -4.05
CA PHE A 52 10.69 1.91 -2.62
C PHE A 52 10.18 0.56 -2.13
N GLN A 53 10.94 -0.07 -1.24
CA GLN A 53 10.42 -1.19 -0.45
C GLN A 53 11.07 -1.28 0.93
N ARG A 54 10.29 -1.73 1.90
CA ARG A 54 10.78 -2.11 3.23
C ARG A 54 10.01 -3.33 3.73
N TYR A 55 10.75 -4.31 4.24
CA TYR A 55 10.19 -5.35 5.10
C TYR A 55 10.12 -4.84 6.54
N VAL A 56 9.05 -5.19 7.25
CA VAL A 56 8.72 -4.60 8.54
C VAL A 56 8.55 -5.70 9.57
N ILE A 57 9.21 -5.56 10.72
CA ILE A 57 9.07 -6.46 11.86
C ILE A 57 7.63 -6.38 12.39
N PRO A 58 6.82 -7.44 12.29
CA PRO A 58 5.48 -7.46 12.88
C PRO A 58 5.56 -7.72 14.38
N MET A 59 4.57 -7.22 15.13
CA MET A 59 4.43 -7.46 16.58
C MET A 59 3.60 -8.72 16.89
N VAL A 60 2.93 -9.27 15.87
CA VAL A 60 2.13 -10.48 15.95
C VAL A 60 2.58 -11.49 14.90
N ASP A 61 2.28 -12.76 15.14
CA ASP A 61 2.62 -13.81 14.19
C ASP A 61 1.88 -13.62 12.85
N ILE A 62 2.57 -13.94 11.77
CA ILE A 62 1.99 -13.94 10.43
C ILE A 62 1.08 -15.16 10.32
N GLN A 63 -0.17 -14.94 9.91
CA GLN A 63 -1.13 -16.03 9.70
C GLN A 63 -0.64 -16.96 8.60
N ILE A 64 -0.87 -18.27 8.77
CA ILE A 64 -0.45 -19.31 7.80
C ILE A 64 -0.88 -18.95 6.38
N GLU A 65 -2.11 -18.47 6.20
CA GLU A 65 -2.62 -18.08 4.88
C GLU A 65 -1.90 -16.84 4.32
N ALA A 66 -1.57 -15.85 5.15
CA ALA A 66 -0.79 -14.71 4.72
C ALA A 66 0.63 -15.12 4.33
N SER A 67 1.29 -15.99 5.11
CA SER A 67 2.61 -16.55 4.75
C SER A 67 2.56 -17.39 3.48
N ARG A 68 1.51 -18.18 3.27
CA ARG A 68 1.35 -19.02 2.07
C ARG A 68 1.24 -18.18 0.81
N VAL A 69 0.52 -17.06 0.92
CA VAL A 69 0.23 -16.18 -0.21
C VAL A 69 1.42 -15.27 -0.51
N THR A 70 2.02 -14.67 0.53
CA THR A 70 3.10 -13.69 0.38
C THR A 70 4.51 -14.28 0.37
N GLY A 71 4.65 -15.53 0.80
CA GLY A 71 5.96 -16.14 1.06
C GLY A 71 6.71 -15.56 2.26
N ILE A 72 6.13 -14.60 3.00
CA ILE A 72 6.76 -13.95 4.14
C ILE A 72 6.58 -14.80 5.39
N THR A 73 7.68 -15.12 6.05
CA THR A 73 7.68 -15.76 7.38
C THR A 73 8.59 -14.98 8.32
N TYR A 74 8.25 -14.94 9.61
CA TYR A 74 9.03 -14.24 10.62
C TYR A 74 9.02 -15.01 11.93
N SER A 75 10.20 -15.16 12.54
CA SER A 75 10.36 -15.76 13.86
C SER A 75 10.69 -14.70 14.90
N GLN A 76 9.79 -14.49 15.86
CA GLN A 76 10.00 -13.53 16.95
C GLN A 76 11.18 -13.94 17.85
N SER A 77 11.41 -15.24 18.06
CA SER A 77 12.46 -15.74 18.95
C SER A 77 13.87 -15.52 18.39
N THR A 78 14.02 -15.56 17.06
CA THR A 78 15.33 -15.37 16.42
C THR A 78 15.47 -14.01 15.75
N ASN A 79 14.39 -13.24 15.64
CA ASN A 79 14.31 -11.99 14.88
C ASN A 79 14.78 -12.15 13.42
N ILE A 80 14.37 -13.25 12.76
CA ILE A 80 14.71 -13.54 11.37
C ILE A 80 13.45 -13.54 10.51
N MET A 81 13.51 -12.85 9.38
CA MET A 81 12.47 -12.85 8.35
C MET A 81 12.98 -13.54 7.08
N TYR A 82 12.10 -14.34 6.46
CA TYR A 82 12.32 -14.91 5.14
C TYR A 82 11.21 -14.51 4.19
N VAL A 83 11.55 -14.40 2.90
CA VAL A 83 10.62 -14.16 1.80
C VAL A 83 10.89 -15.21 0.73
N HIS A 84 9.93 -16.10 0.50
CA HIS A 84 10.10 -17.26 -0.39
C HIS A 84 11.34 -18.11 -0.08
N GLY A 85 11.70 -18.24 1.20
CA GLY A 85 12.85 -19.01 1.66
C GLY A 85 14.17 -18.24 1.70
N GLU A 86 14.22 -17.03 1.14
CA GLU A 86 15.41 -16.17 1.16
C GLU A 86 15.38 -15.25 2.38
N LYS A 87 16.49 -15.19 3.12
CA LYS A 87 16.58 -14.33 4.31
C LYS A 87 16.59 -12.86 3.89
N VAL A 88 15.76 -12.05 4.53
CA VAL A 88 15.72 -10.58 4.36
C VAL A 88 15.98 -9.87 5.68
N GLU A 89 16.40 -8.61 5.61
CA GLU A 89 16.64 -7.78 6.79
C GLU A 89 15.45 -6.81 7.00
N PRO A 90 14.54 -7.11 7.94
CA PRO A 90 13.41 -6.24 8.22
C PRO A 90 13.82 -5.06 9.12
N VAL A 91 13.06 -3.97 9.05
CA VAL A 91 13.24 -2.80 9.93
C VAL A 91 12.04 -2.63 10.87
N SER A 92 12.18 -1.77 11.89
CA SER A 92 11.04 -1.41 12.72
C SER A 92 9.98 -0.66 11.92
N LEU A 93 8.71 -0.78 12.33
CA LEU A 93 7.60 -0.05 11.69
C LEU A 93 7.86 1.47 11.64
N HIS A 94 8.42 2.05 12.71
CA HIS A 94 8.76 3.47 12.74
C HIS A 94 9.79 3.85 11.68
N LYS A 95 10.87 3.06 11.54
CA LYS A 95 11.88 3.27 10.50
C LYS A 95 11.29 3.14 9.10
N ALA A 96 10.48 2.10 8.85
CA ALA A 96 9.83 1.88 7.57
C ALA A 96 8.90 3.05 7.17
N MET A 97 8.14 3.59 8.13
CA MET A 97 7.26 4.73 7.89
C MET A 97 8.01 6.02 7.63
N LEU A 98 9.11 6.28 8.36
CA LEU A 98 9.97 7.43 8.08
C LEU A 98 10.59 7.35 6.68
N ASP A 99 11.16 6.18 6.32
CA ASP A 99 11.75 5.96 5.00
C ASP A 99 10.69 6.10 3.88
N PHE A 100 9.44 5.65 4.13
CA PHE A 100 8.35 5.81 3.17
C PHE A 100 7.95 7.28 2.99
N LEU A 101 7.84 8.05 4.08
CA LEU A 101 7.54 9.48 4.01
C LEU A 101 8.66 10.27 3.34
N GLU A 102 9.92 9.89 3.58
CA GLU A 102 11.09 10.46 2.89
C GLU A 102 11.01 10.21 1.38
N PHE A 103 10.73 8.97 0.96
CA PHE A 103 10.47 8.64 -0.44
C PHE A 103 9.33 9.45 -1.05
N LEU A 104 8.23 9.69 -0.32
CA LEU A 104 7.13 10.52 -0.82
C LEU A 104 7.49 12.01 -0.88
N SER A 105 8.38 12.48 -0.01
CA SER A 105 8.73 13.90 0.11
C SER A 105 9.51 14.47 -1.08
N ILE A 106 10.19 13.61 -1.83
CA ILE A 106 10.92 13.99 -3.06
C ILE A 106 9.99 14.12 -4.28
N LEU A 107 8.71 13.77 -4.14
CA LEU A 107 7.75 13.75 -5.23
C LEU A 107 6.81 14.95 -5.19
N GLU A 108 6.40 15.44 -6.36
CA GLU A 108 5.44 16.54 -6.44
C GLU A 108 4.04 16.06 -6.09
N LYS A 109 3.53 16.45 -4.91
CA LYS A 109 2.13 16.23 -4.45
C LYS A 109 1.65 14.80 -4.73
N PRO A 110 2.32 13.76 -4.20
CA PRO A 110 2.05 12.37 -4.54
C PRO A 110 0.60 11.96 -4.33
N ILE A 111 0.09 11.16 -5.26
CA ILE A 111 -1.19 10.43 -5.14
C ILE A 111 -0.88 8.95 -5.05
N LEU A 112 -1.32 8.31 -3.97
CA LEU A 112 -1.16 6.85 -3.82
C LEU A 112 -2.18 6.11 -4.68
N ILE A 113 -1.71 5.24 -5.56
CA ILE A 113 -2.54 4.45 -6.47
C ILE A 113 -2.34 2.99 -6.12
N GLY A 114 -3.42 2.27 -5.89
CA GLY A 114 -3.31 0.85 -5.57
C GLY A 114 -4.62 0.13 -5.82
N HIS A 115 -4.57 -1.20 -5.78
CA HIS A 115 -5.73 -2.02 -6.10
C HIS A 115 -6.45 -2.46 -4.82
N ASN A 116 -7.73 -2.08 -4.66
CA ASN A 116 -8.51 -2.33 -3.44
C ASN A 116 -8.01 -1.63 -2.16
N ILE A 117 -7.09 -0.66 -2.31
CA ILE A 117 -6.43 0.00 -1.18
C ILE A 117 -7.36 0.79 -0.26
N CYS A 118 -8.50 1.29 -0.74
CA CYS A 118 -9.45 1.98 0.14
C CYS A 118 -10.07 1.04 1.17
N ASN A 119 -10.20 -0.25 0.82
CA ASN A 119 -10.84 -1.22 1.68
C ASN A 119 -9.86 -1.87 2.67
N PHE A 120 -8.56 -1.86 2.36
CA PHE A 120 -7.57 -2.65 3.09
C PHE A 120 -6.36 -1.81 3.52
N ASP A 121 -5.53 -1.41 2.58
CA ASP A 121 -4.22 -0.82 2.83
C ASP A 121 -4.31 0.55 3.52
N ILE A 122 -5.13 1.46 2.98
CA ILE A 122 -5.27 2.83 3.51
C ILE A 122 -5.76 2.83 4.97
N PRO A 123 -6.80 2.05 5.36
CA PRO A 123 -7.16 1.91 6.78
C PRO A 123 -6.00 1.49 7.69
N ILE A 124 -5.17 0.54 7.25
CA ILE A 124 -4.03 0.02 8.03
C ILE A 124 -2.93 1.09 8.11
N LEU A 125 -2.56 1.68 6.97
CA LEU A 125 -1.55 2.74 6.87
C LEU A 125 -1.92 3.92 7.77
N VAL A 126 -3.15 4.44 7.67
CA VAL A 126 -3.61 5.59 8.47
C VAL A 126 -3.59 5.28 9.96
N ARG A 127 -3.99 4.07 10.37
CA ARG A 127 -3.92 3.64 11.77
C ARG A 127 -2.48 3.64 12.26
N LYS A 128 -1.55 3.01 11.53
CA LYS A 128 -0.12 2.95 11.91
C LYS A 128 0.54 4.33 11.93
N LEU A 129 0.20 5.20 10.98
CA LEU A 129 0.67 6.60 10.98
C LEU A 129 0.18 7.38 12.21
N LYS A 130 -1.05 7.14 12.66
CA LYS A 130 -1.58 7.76 13.89
C LYS A 130 -0.89 7.21 15.14
N GLU A 131 -0.72 5.90 15.24
CA GLU A 131 0.02 5.25 16.33
C GLU A 131 1.45 5.82 16.49
N LEU A 132 2.06 6.25 15.39
CA LEU A 132 3.41 6.81 15.36
C LEU A 132 3.47 8.35 15.37
N ASN A 133 2.34 9.06 15.50
CA ASN A 133 2.26 10.52 15.40
C ASN A 133 2.78 11.12 14.07
N LEU A 134 2.76 10.33 12.98
CA LEU A 134 3.22 10.73 11.65
C LEU A 134 2.09 11.16 10.70
N TYR A 135 0.82 11.02 11.12
CA TYR A 135 -0.35 11.28 10.27
C TYR A 135 -0.43 12.71 9.72
N ILE A 136 -0.09 13.72 10.53
CA ILE A 136 -0.11 15.13 10.08
C ILE A 136 0.96 15.39 9.02
N THR A 137 2.16 14.82 9.18
CA THR A 137 3.23 14.89 8.18
C THR A 137 2.78 14.24 6.87
N TYR A 138 2.18 13.04 6.96
CA TYR A 138 1.61 12.35 5.81
C TYR A 138 0.58 13.21 5.05
N CYS A 139 -0.40 13.80 5.76
CA CYS A 139 -1.45 14.62 5.13
C CYS A 139 -0.90 15.90 4.45
N LYS A 140 0.26 16.40 4.86
CA LYS A 140 0.92 17.54 4.19
C LYS A 140 1.63 17.12 2.90
N LEU A 141 2.07 15.87 2.81
CA LEU A 141 2.80 15.33 1.66
C LEU A 141 1.85 14.75 0.60
N VAL A 142 0.94 13.88 1.01
CA VAL A 142 0.10 13.09 0.10
C VAL A 142 -1.18 13.84 -0.24
N LYS A 143 -1.41 14.07 -1.53
CA LYS A 143 -2.59 14.79 -2.02
C LYS A 143 -3.85 13.93 -1.97
N GLY A 144 -3.73 12.61 -2.13
CA GLY A 144 -4.88 11.71 -2.08
C GLY A 144 -4.53 10.28 -2.46
N PHE A 145 -5.57 9.48 -2.71
CA PHE A 145 -5.43 8.10 -3.15
C PHE A 145 -6.45 7.73 -4.23
N VAL A 146 -6.08 6.77 -5.08
CA VAL A 146 -6.92 6.19 -6.14
C VAL A 146 -6.97 4.67 -5.96
N ASP A 147 -8.20 4.15 -5.84
CA ASP A 147 -8.45 2.71 -5.77
C ASP A 147 -8.80 2.17 -7.16
N THR A 148 -7.86 1.42 -7.73
CA THR A 148 -7.96 0.95 -9.11
C THR A 148 -8.97 -0.18 -9.27
N LEU A 149 -9.35 -0.91 -8.22
CA LEU A 149 -10.45 -1.87 -8.28
C LEU A 149 -11.77 -1.15 -8.51
N LYS A 150 -11.99 -0.04 -7.80
CA LYS A 150 -13.19 0.80 -7.99
C LYS A 150 -13.20 1.45 -9.38
N LEU A 151 -12.05 1.87 -9.87
CA LEU A 151 -11.92 2.42 -11.22
C LEU A 151 -12.21 1.36 -12.29
N ALA A 152 -11.58 0.20 -12.20
CA ALA A 152 -11.74 -0.91 -13.15
C ALA A 152 -13.22 -1.32 -13.30
N ARG A 153 -13.94 -1.44 -12.18
CA ARG A 153 -15.39 -1.76 -12.17
C ARG A 153 -16.27 -0.70 -12.83
N ARG A 154 -15.78 0.52 -13.03
CA ARG A 154 -16.51 1.61 -13.69
C ARG A 154 -16.22 1.68 -15.19
N VAL A 155 -15.03 1.27 -15.62
CA VAL A 155 -14.54 1.51 -16.99
C VAL A 155 -14.44 0.24 -17.85
N ILE A 156 -14.37 -0.94 -17.24
CA ILE A 156 -14.30 -2.24 -17.93
C ILE A 156 -15.65 -2.94 -17.81
N ASN A 157 -16.18 -3.47 -18.92
CA ASN A 157 -17.38 -4.27 -18.87
C ASN A 157 -17.10 -5.62 -18.19
N LYS A 158 -18.00 -6.05 -17.31
CA LYS A 158 -17.88 -7.31 -16.57
C LYS A 158 -17.82 -8.53 -17.51
N ASP A 159 -18.40 -8.45 -18.70
CA ASP A 159 -18.36 -9.56 -19.66
C ASP A 159 -16.98 -9.73 -20.32
N GLU A 160 -16.08 -8.75 -20.20
CA GLU A 160 -14.72 -8.81 -20.77
C GLU A 160 -13.71 -9.54 -19.87
N VAL A 161 -14.01 -9.67 -18.57
CA VAL A 161 -13.10 -10.16 -17.53
C VAL A 161 -13.78 -11.14 -16.57
N VAL A 162 -13.09 -12.23 -16.23
CA VAL A 162 -13.64 -13.24 -15.30
C VAL A 162 -13.81 -12.71 -13.87
N ASN A 163 -12.96 -11.77 -13.46
CA ASN A 163 -13.06 -11.03 -12.22
C ASN A 163 -12.19 -9.75 -12.33
N PHE A 164 -12.25 -8.88 -11.32
CA PHE A 164 -11.51 -7.62 -11.31
C PHE A 164 -10.24 -7.65 -10.46
N LYS A 165 -9.67 -8.83 -10.14
CA LYS A 165 -8.39 -8.91 -9.43
C LYS A 165 -7.28 -8.33 -10.30
N GLN A 166 -6.29 -7.68 -9.69
CA GLN A 166 -5.15 -7.11 -10.39
C GLN A 166 -4.49 -8.10 -11.36
N GLN A 167 -4.19 -9.33 -10.92
CA GLN A 167 -3.63 -10.38 -11.77
C GLN A 167 -4.45 -10.62 -13.04
N THR A 168 -5.77 -10.74 -12.91
CA THR A 168 -6.67 -10.96 -14.05
C THR A 168 -6.66 -9.78 -15.01
N LEU A 169 -6.60 -8.55 -14.49
CA LEU A 169 -6.54 -7.35 -15.34
C LEU A 169 -5.19 -7.25 -16.06
N VAL A 170 -4.08 -7.49 -15.36
CA VAL A 170 -2.73 -7.49 -15.94
C VAL A 170 -2.61 -8.55 -17.04
N GLU A 171 -3.06 -9.78 -16.77
CA GLU A 171 -3.06 -10.86 -17.76
C GLU A 171 -3.91 -10.50 -18.98
N LYS A 172 -5.13 -9.99 -18.76
CA LYS A 172 -6.05 -9.64 -19.84
C LYS A 172 -5.51 -8.55 -20.77
N PHE A 173 -4.95 -7.48 -20.20
CA PHE A 173 -4.62 -6.27 -20.97
C PHE A 173 -3.15 -6.17 -21.38
N LEU A 174 -2.25 -6.82 -20.65
CA LEU A 174 -0.82 -6.81 -20.97
C LEU A 174 -0.31 -8.17 -21.49
N ASN A 175 -1.10 -9.22 -21.39
CA ASN A 175 -0.69 -10.60 -21.72
C ASN A 175 0.56 -11.05 -20.92
N ILE A 176 0.63 -10.62 -19.64
CA ILE A 176 1.72 -10.91 -18.70
C ILE A 176 1.13 -11.63 -17.49
N SER A 177 1.82 -12.68 -17.03
CA SER A 177 1.61 -13.27 -15.70
C SER A 177 2.77 -12.88 -14.79
N TYR A 178 2.49 -12.69 -13.50
CA TYR A 178 3.50 -12.35 -12.49
C TYR A 178 3.16 -12.98 -11.15
N SER A 179 4.17 -13.04 -10.28
CA SER A 179 4.01 -13.50 -8.90
C SER A 179 3.33 -12.40 -8.08
N ALA A 180 2.00 -12.41 -8.04
CA ALA A 180 1.26 -11.51 -7.15
C ALA A 180 1.39 -11.93 -5.70
N HIS A 181 1.04 -11.01 -4.81
CA HIS A 181 1.30 -11.11 -3.37
C HIS A 181 2.78 -10.99 -3.05
N ASN A 182 3.46 -10.21 -3.87
CA ASN A 182 4.73 -9.62 -3.54
C ASN A 182 4.56 -8.15 -3.85
N ALA A 183 4.44 -7.33 -2.81
CA ALA A 183 4.10 -5.93 -2.95
C ALA A 183 4.95 -5.19 -4.01
N ILE A 184 6.24 -5.57 -4.22
CA ILE A 184 7.06 -4.95 -5.27
C ILE A 184 6.61 -5.32 -6.69
N GLU A 185 6.23 -6.57 -6.92
CA GLU A 185 5.76 -7.06 -8.21
C GLU A 185 4.32 -6.58 -8.47
N ASP A 186 3.52 -6.44 -7.41
CA ASP A 186 2.19 -5.84 -7.48
C ASP A 186 2.26 -4.37 -7.90
N VAL A 187 3.10 -3.53 -7.28
CA VAL A 187 3.21 -2.12 -7.69
C VAL A 187 3.85 -1.94 -9.08
N LYS A 188 4.78 -2.81 -9.49
CA LYS A 188 5.35 -2.81 -10.85
C LYS A 188 4.28 -3.13 -11.89
N SER A 189 3.55 -4.23 -11.67
CA SER A 189 2.52 -4.70 -12.59
C SER A 189 1.36 -3.71 -12.69
N LEU A 190 0.98 -3.09 -11.57
CA LEU A 190 -0.04 -2.06 -11.57
C LEU A 190 0.40 -0.79 -12.30
N GLN A 191 1.69 -0.40 -12.19
CA GLN A 191 2.23 0.71 -12.99
C GLN A 191 2.15 0.40 -14.48
N SER A 192 2.62 -0.78 -14.91
CA SER A 192 2.55 -1.20 -16.31
C SER A 192 1.12 -1.31 -16.85
N LEU A 193 0.14 -1.58 -16.00
CA LEU A 193 -1.27 -1.64 -16.42
C LEU A 193 -1.87 -0.24 -16.69
N LEU A 194 -1.33 0.79 -16.02
CA LEU A 194 -1.90 2.15 -16.04
C LEU A 194 -1.02 3.18 -16.77
N MET A 195 0.12 2.77 -17.30
CA MET A 195 1.08 3.58 -18.05
C MET A 195 1.47 2.89 -19.34
#